data_AF-A0A438GNC3-F1
#
_entry.id   AF-A0A438GNC3-F1
#
_cell.length_a   1.000
_cell.length_b   1.000
_cell.length_c   1.000
_cell.angle_alpha   90.00
_cell.angle_beta   90.00
_cell.angle_gamma   90.00
#
_symmetry.space_group_name_H-M   'P 1'
#
loop_
_entity.id
_entity.type
_entity.pdbx_description
1 polymer ?
#
loop_
_entity_poly.entity_id
_entity_poly.type
_entity_poly.pdbx_seq_one_letter_code
_entity_poly.pdbx_strand_id
1 'polypeptide(L)'
;MGALSQEEVVVREGARGEFHKWALMEETSWRLYKILAKVLANRLTKVVCKVVSKFQNAFVEGRQILDAVLVANEAINSMMKSNNCEVLCKLDIKKAYDHAN
;
A
#
# COMPACT_ATOMS: atom_id res chain seq x y z
N MET A 1 34.27 41.76 -3.35
CA MET A 1 33.10 41.02 -3.87
C MET A 1 33.44 40.59 -5.28
N GLY A 2 33.82 39.33 -5.49
CA GLY A 2 34.27 38.83 -6.79
C GLY A 2 33.09 38.65 -7.73
N ALA A 3 33.14 39.27 -8.91
CA ALA A 3 32.23 38.98 -9.98
C ALA A 3 32.49 37.54 -10.45
N LEU A 4 31.48 36.67 -10.36
CA LEU A 4 31.56 35.31 -10.89
C LEU A 4 31.66 35.42 -12.42
N SER A 5 32.62 34.71 -13.01
CA SER A 5 32.84 34.68 -14.45
C SER A 5 31.58 34.21 -15.17
N GLN A 6 31.24 34.86 -16.27
CA GLN A 6 30.01 34.64 -17.04
C GLN A 6 29.83 33.16 -17.46
N GLU A 7 30.93 32.43 -17.62
CA GLU A 7 30.95 30.98 -17.87
C GLU A 7 30.42 30.14 -16.70
N GLU A 8 30.73 30.47 -15.44
CA GLU A 8 30.22 29.72 -14.29
C GLU A 8 28.71 29.89 -14.13
N VAL A 9 28.18 31.08 -14.46
CA VAL A 9 26.74 31.34 -14.47
C VAL A 9 26.08 30.49 -15.55
N VAL A 10 26.63 30.46 -16.76
CA VAL A 10 26.12 29.64 -17.87
C VAL A 10 26.19 28.13 -17.55
N VAL A 11 27.27 27.65 -16.93
CA VAL A 11 27.41 26.25 -16.49
C VAL A 11 26.37 25.90 -15.43
N ARG A 12 26.11 26.79 -14.46
CA ARG A 12 25.07 26.59 -13.43
C ARG A 12 23.66 26.62 -14.02
N GLU A 13 23.41 27.49 -14.99
CA GLU A 13 22.15 27.56 -15.74
C GLU A 13 21.93 26.26 -16.55
N GLY A 14 22.95 25.78 -17.26
CA GLY A 14 22.91 24.51 -18.00
C GLY A 14 22.66 23.31 -17.10
N ALA A 15 23.37 23.23 -15.97
CA ALA A 15 23.14 22.18 -14.97
C ALA A 15 21.70 22.24 -14.42
N ARG A 16 21.19 23.42 -14.08
CA ARG A 16 19.79 23.58 -13.62
C ARG A 16 18.78 23.11 -14.66
N GLY A 17 19.00 23.42 -15.94
CA GLY A 17 18.15 22.97 -17.03
C GLY A 17 18.16 21.45 -17.20
N GLU A 18 19.33 20.83 -17.10
CA GLU A 18 19.48 19.38 -17.10
C GLU A 18 18.75 18.76 -15.90
N PHE A 19 18.97 19.24 -14.67
CA PHE A 19 18.26 18.74 -13.48
C PHE A 19 16.74 18.80 -13.61
N HIS A 20 16.18 19.85 -14.23
CA HIS A 20 14.75 19.92 -14.50
C HIS A 20 14.29 18.86 -15.50
N LYS A 21 15.06 18.58 -16.55
CA LYS A 21 14.76 17.48 -17.49
C LYS A 21 14.78 16.13 -16.79
N TRP A 22 15.78 15.87 -15.93
CA TRP A 22 15.89 14.64 -15.15
C TRP A 22 14.70 14.48 -14.20
N ALA A 23 14.32 15.53 -13.46
CA ALA A 23 13.19 15.50 -12.54
C ALA A 23 11.85 15.22 -13.26
N LEU A 24 11.62 15.84 -14.43
CA LEU A 24 10.43 15.59 -15.24
C LEU A 24 10.40 14.15 -15.80
N MET A 25 11.55 13.61 -16.18
CA MET A 25 11.67 12.24 -16.66
C MET A 25 11.38 11.23 -15.54
N GLU A 26 11.87 11.48 -14.32
CA GLU A 26 11.59 10.66 -13.15
C GLU A 26 10.11 10.72 -12.74
N GLU A 27 9.51 11.91 -12.72
CA GLU A 27 8.08 12.08 -12.41
C GLU A 27 7.17 11.37 -13.42
N THR A 28 7.47 11.46 -14.72
CA THR A 28 6.65 10.86 -15.77
C THR A 28 6.74 9.33 -15.75
N SER A 29 7.95 8.79 -15.56
CA SER A 29 8.16 7.34 -15.41
C SER A 29 7.44 6.80 -14.16
N TRP A 30 7.55 7.50 -13.04
CA TRP A 30 6.86 7.15 -11.80
C TRP A 30 5.34 7.16 -11.93
N ARG A 31 4.77 8.16 -12.62
CA ARG A 31 3.32 8.25 -12.85
C ARG A 31 2.80 7.04 -13.63
N LEU A 32 3.52 6.60 -14.67
CA LEU A 32 3.16 5.42 -15.45
C LEU A 32 3.19 4.15 -14.60
N TYR A 33 4.27 3.94 -13.84
CA TYR A 33 4.37 2.81 -12.91
C TYR A 33 3.22 2.79 -11.90
N LYS A 34 2.87 3.95 -11.33
CA LYS A 34 1.77 4.07 -10.37
C LYS A 34 0.41 3.70 -10.98
N ILE A 35 0.15 4.10 -12.23
CA ILE A 35 -1.09 3.74 -12.94
C ILE A 35 -1.12 2.23 -13.20
N LEU A 36 -0.03 1.65 -13.70
CA LEU A 36 0.07 0.21 -13.95
C LEU A 36 -0.12 -0.60 -12.67
N ALA A 37 0.54 -0.22 -11.58
CA ALA A 37 0.40 -0.84 -10.28
C ALA A 37 -1.06 -0.77 -9.77
N LYS A 38 -1.74 0.38 -9.98
CA LYS A 38 -3.13 0.55 -9.56
C LYS A 38 -4.11 -0.28 -10.39
N VAL A 39 -3.90 -0.40 -11.71
CA VAL A 39 -4.69 -1.29 -12.57
C VAL A 39 -4.49 -2.75 -12.18
N LEU A 40 -3.24 -3.15 -11.93
CA LEU A 40 -2.91 -4.51 -11.50
C LEU A 40 -3.56 -4.82 -10.15
N ALA A 41 -3.44 -3.92 -9.18
CA ALA A 41 -4.10 -4.04 -7.87
C ALA A 41 -5.61 -4.19 -8.04
N ASN A 42 -6.27 -3.34 -8.83
CA ASN A 42 -7.72 -3.41 -9.05
C ASN A 42 -8.16 -4.74 -9.70
N ARG A 43 -7.36 -5.31 -10.60
CA ARG A 43 -7.64 -6.63 -11.21
C ARG A 43 -7.41 -7.77 -10.22
N LEU A 44 -6.33 -7.69 -9.43
CA LEU A 44 -6.02 -8.67 -8.39
C LEU A 44 -7.09 -8.65 -7.30
N THR A 45 -7.54 -7.48 -6.83
CA THR A 45 -8.61 -7.36 -5.84
C THR A 45 -9.87 -8.08 -6.29
N LYS A 46 -10.26 -8.02 -7.57
CA LYS A 46 -11.44 -8.77 -8.08
C LYS A 46 -11.30 -10.28 -7.99
N VAL A 47 -10.09 -10.82 -8.13
CA VAL A 47 -9.82 -12.27 -8.07
C VAL A 47 -9.58 -12.70 -6.62
N VAL A 48 -8.81 -11.92 -5.88
CA VAL A 48 -8.55 -12.09 -4.45
C VAL A 48 -9.86 -12.04 -3.67
N CYS A 49 -10.81 -11.16 -3.97
CA CYS A 49 -12.14 -11.17 -3.34
C CYS A 49 -12.95 -12.45 -3.56
N LYS A 50 -12.62 -13.28 -4.57
CA LYS A 50 -13.23 -14.61 -4.77
C LYS A 50 -12.51 -15.72 -4.00
N VAL A 51 -11.20 -15.57 -3.76
CA VAL A 51 -10.36 -16.54 -3.04
C VAL A 51 -10.34 -16.26 -1.53
N VAL A 52 -10.51 -15.00 -1.15
CA VAL A 52 -10.48 -14.51 0.22
C VAL A 52 -11.84 -14.70 0.88
N SER A 53 -11.82 -15.32 2.06
CA SER A 53 -13.02 -15.63 2.84
C SER A 53 -13.82 -14.36 3.19
N LYS A 54 -15.14 -14.52 3.35
CA LYS A 54 -16.07 -13.42 3.71
C LYS A 54 -15.68 -12.68 4.99
N PHE A 55 -14.84 -13.28 5.82
CA PHE A 55 -14.40 -12.74 7.12
C PHE A 55 -13.09 -11.96 7.09
N GLN A 56 -12.35 -11.97 5.97
CA GLN A 56 -11.09 -11.24 5.87
C GLN A 56 -11.39 -9.80 5.40
N ASN A 57 -11.50 -8.90 6.38
CA ASN A 57 -11.96 -7.51 6.20
C ASN A 57 -10.82 -6.49 6.01
N ALA A 58 -9.56 -6.93 6.02
CA ALA A 58 -8.41 -6.06 5.78
C ALA A 58 -8.14 -5.92 4.27
N PHE A 59 -7.89 -4.68 3.81
CA PHE A 59 -7.50 -4.32 2.43
C PHE A 59 -8.53 -4.54 1.31
N VAL A 60 -9.83 -4.65 1.62
CA VAL A 60 -10.91 -4.68 0.62
C VAL A 60 -11.64 -3.34 0.57
N GLU A 61 -11.77 -2.77 -0.63
CA GLU A 61 -12.52 -1.52 -0.85
C GLU A 61 -13.98 -1.70 -0.40
N GLY A 62 -14.46 -0.85 0.51
CA GLY A 62 -15.83 -0.88 1.04
C GLY A 62 -16.08 -1.73 2.28
N ARG A 63 -15.08 -2.42 2.85
CA ARG A 63 -15.20 -3.06 4.17
C ARG A 63 -14.52 -2.22 5.24
N GLN A 64 -15.27 -1.82 6.25
CA GLN A 64 -14.72 -1.04 7.35
C GLN A 64 -14.13 -1.96 8.41
N ILE A 65 -13.11 -1.50 9.13
CA ILE A 65 -12.56 -2.26 10.26
C ILE A 65 -13.61 -2.56 11.33
N LEU A 66 -14.66 -1.73 11.39
CA LEU A 66 -15.82 -1.91 12.25
C LEU A 66 -16.57 -3.21 11.96
N ASP A 67 -16.69 -3.64 10.70
CA ASP A 67 -17.35 -4.90 10.34
C ASP A 67 -16.57 -6.10 10.90
N ALA A 68 -15.24 -6.02 10.93
CA ALA A 68 -14.39 -7.06 11.51
C ALA A 68 -14.56 -7.15 13.03
N VAL A 69 -14.65 -5.99 13.69
CA VAL A 69 -14.86 -5.91 15.15
C VAL A 69 -16.25 -6.40 15.53
N LEU A 70 -17.28 -6.07 14.75
CA LEU A 70 -18.65 -6.55 14.96
C LEU A 70 -18.74 -8.08 14.89
N VAL A 71 -18.17 -8.67 13.83
CA VAL A 71 -18.13 -10.13 13.68
C VAL A 71 -17.36 -10.80 14.82
N ALA A 72 -16.22 -10.23 15.24
CA ALA A 72 -15.44 -10.76 16.35
C ALA A 72 -16.21 -10.69 17.68
N ASN A 73 -16.90 -9.58 17.94
CA ASN A 73 -17.72 -9.42 19.15
C ASN A 73 -18.90 -10.39 19.17
N GLU A 74 -19.55 -10.61 18.03
CA GLU A 74 -20.64 -11.58 17.91
C GLU A 74 -20.14 -13.02 18.12
N ALA A 75 -18.99 -13.37 17.53
CA ALA A 75 -18.35 -14.67 17.73
C ALA A 75 -18.00 -14.91 19.20
N ILE A 76 -17.39 -13.94 19.89
CA ILE A 76 -17.08 -14.04 21.33
C ILE A 76 -18.35 -14.17 22.17
N ASN A 77 -19.40 -13.40 21.85
CA ASN A 77 -20.67 -13.47 22.56
C ASN A 77 -21.38 -14.81 22.34
N SER A 78 -21.27 -15.39 21.14
CA SER A 78 -21.76 -16.74 20.83
C SER A 78 -21.00 -17.79 21.64
N MET A 79 -19.66 -17.70 21.66
CA MET A 79 -18.79 -18.57 22.44
C MET A 79 -19.12 -18.54 23.93
N MET A 80 -19.39 -17.36 24.51
CA MET A 80 -19.78 -17.26 25.92
C MET A 80 -21.16 -17.86 26.20
N LYS A 81 -22.08 -17.85 25.22
CA LYS A 81 -23.43 -18.42 25.36
C LYS A 81 -23.46 -19.92 25.14
N SER A 82 -22.57 -20.46 24.30
CA SER A 82 -22.37 -21.89 24.16
C SER A 82 -21.42 -22.36 25.26
N ASN A 83 -21.90 -23.12 26.25
CA ASN A 83 -21.07 -23.75 27.29
C ASN A 83 -20.08 -24.84 26.77
N ASN A 84 -19.69 -24.75 25.50
CA ASN A 84 -18.72 -25.64 24.87
C ASN A 84 -17.34 -24.99 24.95
N CYS A 85 -16.31 -25.80 25.19
CA CYS A 85 -14.93 -25.32 25.27
C CYS A 85 -14.44 -24.90 23.87
N GLU A 86 -14.59 -23.62 23.55
CA GLU A 86 -14.12 -23.02 22.31
C GLU A 86 -12.76 -22.33 22.54
N VAL A 87 -11.82 -22.51 21.62
CA VAL A 87 -10.46 -21.98 21.74
C VAL A 87 -10.28 -20.81 20.78
N LEU A 88 -9.95 -19.63 21.32
CA LEU A 88 -9.60 -18.45 20.54
C LEU A 88 -8.09 -18.37 20.31
N CYS A 89 -7.65 -18.60 19.07
CA CYS A 89 -6.24 -18.49 18.70
C CYS A 89 -5.94 -17.14 18.02
N LYS A 90 -5.10 -16.32 18.64
CA LYS A 90 -4.53 -15.12 18.01
C LYS A 90 -3.26 -15.49 17.26
N LEU A 91 -3.31 -15.48 15.93
CA LEU A 91 -2.13 -15.63 15.07
C LEU A 91 -1.66 -14.26 14.56
N ASP A 92 -0.37 -14.00 14.68
CA ASP A 92 0.31 -12.82 14.12
C ASP A 92 1.51 -13.28 13.29
N ILE A 93 1.71 -12.69 12.11
CA ILE A 93 2.79 -13.05 11.19
C ILE A 93 3.84 -11.94 11.21
N LYS A 94 5.04 -12.26 11.72
CA LYS A 94 6.16 -11.32 11.74
C LYS A 94 6.75 -11.16 10.34
N LYS A 95 6.82 -9.91 9.84
CA LYS A 95 7.44 -9.56 8.55
C LYS A 95 6.92 -10.39 7.37
N ALA A 96 5.60 -10.39 7.19
CA ALA A 96 4.93 -11.18 6.16
C ALA A 96 5.45 -10.93 4.72
N TYR A 97 5.93 -9.72 4.41
CA TYR A 97 6.44 -9.37 3.08
C TYR A 97 7.90 -9.78 2.84
N ASP A 98 8.69 -9.98 3.89
CA ASP A 98 10.12 -10.35 3.76
C ASP A 98 10.30 -11.87 3.56
N HIS A 99 9.28 -12.67 3.89
CA HIS A 99 9.33 -14.14 3.89
C HIS A 99 8.43 -14.78 2.81
N ALA A 100 7.96 -13.99 1.85
CA ALA A 100 7.22 -14.53 0.71
C ALA A 100 8.19 -15.20 -0.27
N ASN A 101 8.05 -16.52 -0.45
CA ASN A 101 8.86 -17.34 -1.35
C ASN A 101 8.17 -17.56 -2.70
#